data_AF-A0A0F9E1G7-F1
#
_entry.id   AF-A0A0F9E1G7-F1
#
_cell.length_a   1.000
_cell.length_b   1.000
_cell.length_c   1.000
_cell.angle_alpha   90.00
_cell.angle_beta   90.00
_cell.angle_gamma   90.00
#
_symmetry.space_group_name_H-M   'P 1'
#
loop_
_entity.id
_entity.type
_entity.pdbx_description
1 polymer ?
#
loop_
_entity_poly.entity_id
_entity_poly.type
_entity_poly.pdbx_seq_one_letter_code
_entity_poly.pdbx_strand_id
1 'polypeptide(L)'
;LVQKERVRAEHDIPDQRLVYENCNCQRQRRHLSTTRIGNTMAHARLGIGAENSGKLVAKVKNEARSFALKNGMDIVIVNGPPGIGCPVVSSLSGANFVVLVTEPTLSALHDLNRAYEAYKNGELKEL
;
A
#
# COMPACT_ATOMS: atom_id res chain seq x y z
N LEU A 1 5.39 0.80 -9.76
CA LEU A 1 4.10 0.16 -9.41
C LEU A 1 3.16 1.23 -8.85
N VAL A 2 2.12 1.59 -9.59
CA VAL A 2 1.04 2.44 -9.07
C VAL A 2 -0.21 1.59 -8.98
N GLN A 3 -0.71 1.37 -7.77
CA GLN A 3 -1.96 0.66 -7.54
C GLN A 3 -3.06 1.68 -7.26
N LYS A 4 -4.24 1.46 -7.83
CA LYS A 4 -5.42 2.26 -7.55
C LYS A 4 -6.52 1.35 -7.01
N GLU A 5 -6.89 1.59 -5.76
CA GLU A 5 -8.03 0.94 -5.12
C GLU A 5 -9.18 1.94 -5.03
N ARG A 6 -10.39 1.52 -5.43
CA ARG A 6 -11.61 2.31 -5.28
C ARG A 6 -12.30 1.86 -3.99
N VAL A 7 -12.43 2.79 -3.06
CA VAL A 7 -13.10 2.58 -1.78
C VAL A 7 -14.47 3.23 -1.87
N ARG A 8 -15.57 2.48 -1.77
CA ARG A 8 -16.91 3.11 -1.72
C ARG A 8 -17.22 3.44 -0.27
N ALA A 9 -17.40 4.71 0.04
CA ALA A 9 -17.84 5.17 1.35
C ALA A 9 -18.89 6.27 1.20
N GLU A 10 -19.96 6.18 1.98
CA GLU A 10 -21.02 7.19 2.05
C GLU A 10 -20.61 8.33 3.00
N HIS A 11 -21.12 9.52 2.72
CA HIS A 11 -20.64 10.86 3.10
C HIS A 11 -20.54 11.16 4.61
N ASP A 12 -19.39 11.65 5.07
CA ASP A 12 -19.17 12.86 5.90
C ASP A 12 -17.65 12.97 6.23
N ILE A 13 -17.04 14.15 6.06
CA ILE A 13 -15.58 14.34 6.23
C ILE A 13 -15.28 15.13 7.51
N PRO A 14 -14.74 14.53 8.58
CA PRO A 14 -14.16 15.27 9.68
C PRO A 14 -12.67 15.56 9.45
N ASP A 15 -12.27 16.82 9.68
CA ASP A 15 -10.88 17.25 9.75
C ASP A 15 -10.16 16.56 10.92
N GLN A 16 -9.37 15.52 10.65
CA GLN A 16 -8.63 14.81 11.70
C GLN A 16 -7.20 14.47 11.32
N ARG A 17 -6.27 15.16 11.98
CA ARG A 17 -4.86 14.77 12.10
C ARG A 17 -4.74 13.68 13.18
N LEU A 18 -4.86 12.42 12.79
CA LEU A 18 -4.71 11.28 13.72
C LEU A 18 -3.31 10.69 13.63
N VAL A 19 -2.50 10.90 14.67
CA VAL A 19 -1.29 10.10 14.89
C VAL A 19 -1.70 8.89 15.69
N TYR A 20 -1.85 7.73 15.04
CA TYR A 20 -2.00 6.46 15.75
C TYR A 20 -0.64 6.00 16.28
N GLU A 21 -0.30 6.39 17.50
CA GLU A 21 0.68 5.63 18.28
C GLU A 21 -0.04 4.42 18.89
N ASN A 22 0.32 3.22 18.41
CA ASN A 22 0.57 2.02 19.21
C ASN A 22 0.72 0.77 18.31
N CYS A 23 1.93 0.23 18.21
CA CYS A 23 2.15 -1.20 17.99
C CYS A 23 3.55 -1.61 18.48
N ASN A 24 3.58 -2.66 19.31
CA ASN A 24 4.67 -3.15 20.16
C ASN A 24 5.87 -3.81 19.42
N CYS A 25 6.35 -3.24 18.31
CA CYS A 25 7.57 -3.72 17.64
C CYS A 25 8.57 -2.58 17.53
N GLN A 26 9.62 -2.59 18.36
CA GLN A 26 10.50 -1.44 18.66
C GLN A 26 11.23 -0.82 17.45
N ARG A 27 11.06 -1.32 16.22
CA ARG A 27 11.76 -0.87 15.01
C ARG A 27 10.86 -0.50 13.82
N GLN A 28 9.54 -0.49 13.95
CA GLN A 28 8.62 -0.09 12.86
C GLN A 28 7.53 0.83 13.38
N ARG A 29 7.46 2.07 12.88
CA ARG A 29 6.44 3.05 13.28
C ARG A 29 5.57 3.44 12.09
N ARG A 30 4.24 3.32 12.23
CA ARG A 30 3.26 3.71 11.21
C ARG A 30 2.80 5.14 11.47
N HIS A 31 2.52 5.90 10.42
CA HIS A 31 2.16 7.30 10.49
C HIS A 31 1.06 7.60 9.47
N LEU A 32 0.18 8.53 9.83
CA LEU A 32 -0.67 9.27 8.92
C LEU A 32 -0.15 10.71 8.88
N SER A 33 0.14 11.21 7.68
CA SER A 33 0.64 12.57 7.48
C SER A 33 -0.13 13.28 6.37
N THR A 34 -0.18 14.60 6.45
CA THR A 34 -0.75 15.44 5.38
C THR A 34 0.37 15.87 4.45
N THR A 35 0.20 15.62 3.16
CA THR A 35 1.13 16.05 2.11
C THR A 35 0.97 17.55 1.83
N ARG A 36 1.96 18.16 1.16
CA ARG A 36 1.93 19.60 0.81
C ARG A 36 0.69 20.01 0.00
N ILE A 37 0.10 19.09 -0.76
CA ILE A 37 -1.08 19.32 -1.60
C ILE A 37 -2.39 18.98 -0.90
N GLY A 38 -2.38 18.75 0.41
CA GLY A 38 -3.57 18.51 1.23
C GLY A 38 -4.06 17.06 1.29
N ASN A 39 -3.43 16.13 0.58
CA ASN A 39 -3.80 14.71 0.63
C ASN A 39 -3.25 14.01 1.88
N THR A 40 -3.99 13.02 2.41
CA THR A 40 -3.53 12.14 3.48
C THR A 40 -2.63 11.02 2.94
N MET A 41 -1.52 10.76 3.63
CA MET A 41 -0.56 9.70 3.32
C MET A 41 -0.38 8.78 4.53
N ALA A 42 -0.70 7.49 4.34
CA ALA A 42 -0.34 6.44 5.28
C ALA A 42 1.03 5.87 4.91
N HIS A 43 1.95 5.80 5.87
CA HIS A 43 3.29 5.26 5.63
C HIS A 43 3.91 4.65 6.88
N ALA A 44 4.93 3.82 6.70
CA ALA A 44 5.74 3.29 7.78
C ALA A 44 7.17 3.82 7.73
N ARG A 45 7.76 4.05 8.90
CA ARG A 45 9.18 4.30 9.10
C ARG A 45 9.81 3.03 9.66
N LEU A 46 10.79 2.51 8.94
CA LEU A 46 11.60 1.37 9.36
C LEU A 46 12.85 1.87 10.10
N GLY A 47 13.17 1.23 11.22
CA GLY A 47 14.45 1.38 11.88
C GLY A 47 15.55 0.67 11.10
N ILE A 48 16.81 0.94 11.47
CA ILE A 48 17.97 0.30 10.84
C ILE A 48 17.87 -1.22 11.05
N GLY A 49 18.04 -1.99 9.98
CA GLY A 49 17.92 -3.45 9.99
C GLY A 49 16.49 -3.98 10.19
N ALA A 50 15.47 -3.12 10.16
CA ALA A 50 14.09 -3.57 10.18
C ALA A 50 13.67 -4.11 8.81
N GLU A 51 13.05 -5.28 8.81
CA GLU A 51 12.59 -5.93 7.59
C GLU A 51 11.37 -5.20 7.00
N ASN A 52 11.40 -4.92 5.70
CA ASN A 52 10.22 -4.52 4.95
C ASN A 52 9.40 -5.78 4.61
N SER A 53 8.62 -6.27 5.57
CA SER A 53 7.83 -7.49 5.39
C SER A 53 6.49 -7.21 4.72
N GLY A 54 5.94 -8.21 4.02
CA GLY A 54 4.58 -8.11 3.46
C GLY A 54 3.52 -7.78 4.51
N LYS A 55 3.69 -8.26 5.75
CA LYS A 55 2.81 -7.94 6.88
C LYS A 55 2.79 -6.44 7.22
N LEU A 56 3.92 -5.74 7.13
CA LEU A 56 3.97 -4.30 7.36
C LEU A 56 3.24 -3.56 6.24
N VAL A 57 3.49 -3.94 4.99
CA VAL A 57 2.82 -3.34 3.81
C VAL A 57 1.31 -3.53 3.90
N ALA A 58 0.83 -4.74 4.19
CA ALA A 58 -0.59 -5.02 4.36
C ALA A 58 -1.21 -4.17 5.49
N LYS A 59 -0.53 -4.01 6.63
CA LYS A 59 -1.01 -3.16 7.72
C LYS A 59 -1.16 -1.69 7.31
N VAL A 60 -0.15 -1.12 6.66
CA VAL A 60 -0.20 0.29 6.21
C VAL A 60 -1.30 0.50 5.17
N LYS A 61 -1.43 -0.45 4.23
CA LYS A 61 -2.49 -0.42 3.21
C LYS A 61 -3.88 -0.50 3.86
N ASN A 62 -4.08 -1.41 4.81
CA ASN A 62 -5.35 -1.57 5.50
C ASN A 62 -5.71 -0.34 6.33
N GLU A 63 -4.73 0.33 6.94
CA GLU A 63 -4.94 1.62 7.61
C GLU A 63 -5.37 2.72 6.63
N ALA A 64 -4.70 2.82 5.48
CA ALA A 64 -5.08 3.77 4.44
C ALA A 64 -6.52 3.53 3.96
N ARG A 65 -6.88 2.26 3.72
CA ARG A 65 -8.22 1.83 3.33
C ARG A 65 -9.27 2.14 4.40
N SER A 66 -8.95 1.85 5.66
CA SER A 66 -9.85 2.11 6.80
C SER A 66 -10.06 3.61 7.01
N PHE A 67 -9.01 4.41 6.83
CA PHE A 67 -9.11 5.86 6.88
C PHE A 67 -9.96 6.39 5.72
N ALA A 68 -9.72 5.91 4.50
CA ALA A 68 -10.51 6.30 3.33
C ALA A 68 -12.00 5.98 3.50
N LEU A 69 -12.32 4.77 4.01
CA LEU A 69 -13.69 4.36 4.31
C LEU A 69 -14.37 5.29 5.32
N LYS A 70 -13.67 5.66 6.39
CA LYS A 70 -14.23 6.53 7.45
C LYS A 70 -14.44 7.98 7.01
N ASN A 71 -13.71 8.43 6.00
CA ASN A 71 -13.72 9.82 5.55
C ASN A 71 -14.37 9.99 4.17
N GLY A 72 -15.14 9.02 3.70
CA GLY A 72 -15.84 9.14 2.41
C GLY A 72 -14.92 9.26 1.19
N MET A 73 -13.67 8.76 1.26
CA MET A 73 -12.71 8.90 0.16
C MET A 73 -12.89 7.79 -0.88
N ASP A 74 -13.07 8.16 -2.14
CA ASP A 74 -13.34 7.21 -3.22
C ASP A 74 -12.13 6.40 -3.68
N ILE A 75 -10.92 6.92 -3.47
CA ILE A 75 -9.69 6.40 -4.10
C ILE A 75 -8.57 6.33 -3.08
N VAL A 76 -7.92 5.17 -3.00
CA VAL A 76 -6.64 4.97 -2.34
C VAL A 76 -5.60 4.64 -3.40
N ILE A 77 -4.51 5.41 -3.42
CA ILE A 77 -3.36 5.15 -4.29
C ILE A 77 -2.27 4.50 -3.44
N VAL A 78 -1.84 3.30 -3.83
CA VAL A 78 -0.76 2.58 -3.14
C VAL A 78 0.47 2.57 -4.03
N ASN A 79 1.58 3.04 -3.48
CA ASN A 79 2.89 2.89 -4.11
C ASN A 79 3.46 1.53 -3.70
N GLY A 80 3.67 0.64 -4.67
CA GLY A 80 4.18 -0.71 -4.42
C GLY A 80 5.69 -0.72 -4.21
N PRO A 81 6.22 -1.58 -3.32
CA PRO A 81 7.67 -1.75 -3.16
C PRO A 81 8.28 -2.36 -4.44
N PRO A 82 9.60 -2.19 -4.67
CA PRO A 82 10.29 -2.77 -5.81
C PRO A 82 10.49 -4.29 -5.67
N GLY A 83 10.74 -4.96 -6.80
CA GLY A 83 11.05 -6.39 -6.87
C GLY A 83 9.81 -7.27 -7.02
N ILE A 84 9.90 -8.52 -6.54
CA ILE A 84 8.86 -9.56 -6.70
C ILE A 84 8.50 -10.30 -5.39
N GLY A 85 9.01 -9.84 -4.25
CA GLY A 85 8.81 -10.51 -2.96
C GLY A 85 7.44 -10.27 -2.31
N CYS A 86 7.22 -10.85 -1.12
CA CYS A 86 5.99 -10.70 -0.34
C CYS A 86 5.51 -9.23 -0.17
N PRO A 87 6.38 -8.22 0.00
CA PRO A 87 5.96 -6.81 0.05
C PRO A 87 5.22 -6.35 -1.21
N VAL A 88 5.65 -6.81 -2.38
CA VAL A 88 5.04 -6.50 -3.68
C VAL A 88 3.67 -7.15 -3.74
N VAL A 89 3.61 -8.45 -3.46
CA VAL A 89 2.37 -9.22 -3.43
C VAL A 89 1.35 -8.58 -2.47
N SER A 90 1.76 -8.25 -1.24
CA SER A 90 0.91 -7.58 -0.25
C SER A 90 0.43 -6.19 -0.68
N SER A 91 1.21 -5.45 -1.48
CA SER A 91 0.78 -4.17 -2.04
C SER A 91 -0.25 -4.34 -3.16
N LEU A 92 -0.20 -5.45 -3.90
CA LEU A 92 -1.07 -5.77 -5.02
C LEU A 92 -2.40 -6.41 -4.59
N SER A 93 -2.42 -7.15 -3.47
CA SER A 93 -3.61 -7.88 -3.01
C SER A 93 -4.81 -6.96 -2.87
N GLY A 94 -5.99 -7.36 -3.35
CA GLY A 94 -7.23 -6.59 -3.20
C GLY A 94 -7.33 -5.30 -4.02
N ALA A 95 -6.30 -4.96 -4.82
CA ALA A 95 -6.37 -3.80 -5.70
C ALA A 95 -7.38 -4.03 -6.84
N ASN A 96 -8.21 -3.02 -7.13
CA ASN A 96 -9.13 -3.07 -8.27
C ASN A 96 -8.40 -2.84 -9.60
N PHE A 97 -7.34 -2.03 -9.57
CA PHE A 97 -6.52 -1.73 -10.73
C PHE A 97 -5.04 -1.72 -10.37
N VAL A 98 -4.26 -2.38 -11.21
CA VAL A 98 -2.81 -2.56 -11.05
C VAL A 98 -2.10 -1.95 -12.25
N VAL A 99 -1.22 -0.99 -12.01
CA VAL A 99 -0.30 -0.47 -13.05
C VAL A 99 1.11 -0.93 -12.73
N LEU A 100 1.58 -1.90 -13.51
CA LEU A 100 2.96 -2.35 -13.48
C LEU A 100 3.79 -1.45 -14.40
N VAL A 101 4.93 -0.96 -13.88
CA VAL A 101 5.84 -0.05 -14.60
C VAL A 101 7.23 -0.66 -14.49
N THR A 102 7.94 -0.75 -15.61
CA THR A 102 9.29 -1.30 -15.68
C THR A 102 10.15 -0.50 -16.65
N GLU A 103 11.46 -0.62 -16.54
CA GLU A 103 12.41 -0.01 -17.48
C GLU A 103 12.46 -0.82 -18.79
N PRO A 104 12.85 -0.21 -19.93
CA PRO A 104 12.89 -0.88 -21.23
C PRO A 104 14.12 -1.80 -21.37
N THR A 105 14.38 -2.67 -20.38
CA THR A 105 15.47 -3.65 -20.40
C THR A 105 14.91 -5.08 -20.31
N LEU A 106 15.65 -6.05 -20.87
CA LEU A 106 15.21 -7.46 -20.86
C LEU A 106 15.07 -8.02 -19.44
N SER A 107 16.00 -7.69 -18.54
CA SER A 107 15.93 -8.11 -17.14
C SER A 107 14.70 -7.54 -16.45
N ALA A 108 14.40 -6.26 -16.66
CA ALA A 108 13.26 -5.59 -16.05
C ALA A 108 11.92 -6.12 -16.62
N LEU A 109 11.89 -6.58 -17.87
CA LEU A 109 10.74 -7.28 -18.45
C LEU A 109 10.52 -8.67 -17.83
N HIS A 110 11.60 -9.41 -17.55
CA HIS A 110 11.51 -10.69 -16.85
C HIS A 110 10.98 -10.52 -15.43
N ASP A 111 11.45 -9.53 -14.68
CA ASP A 111 10.96 -9.24 -13.33
C ASP A 111 9.49 -8.79 -13.34
N LEU A 112 9.10 -7.99 -14.34
CA LEU A 112 7.72 -7.59 -14.56
C LEU A 112 6.82 -8.80 -14.79
N ASN A 113 7.23 -9.71 -15.66
CA ASN A 113 6.48 -10.94 -15.94
C ASN A 113 6.35 -11.80 -14.69
N ARG A 114 7.39 -11.93 -13.87
CA ARG A 114 7.31 -12.66 -12.59
C ARG A 114 6.31 -12.02 -11.63
N ALA A 115 6.29 -10.69 -11.51
CA ALA A 115 5.31 -9.98 -10.69
C ALA A 115 3.87 -10.16 -11.21
N TYR A 116 3.69 -10.12 -12.53
CA TYR A 116 2.39 -10.36 -13.17
C TYR A 116 1.89 -11.79 -12.95
N GLU A 117 2.75 -12.79 -13.13
CA GLU A 117 2.40 -14.19 -12.90
C GLU A 117 2.09 -14.47 -11.43
N ALA A 118 2.84 -13.88 -10.50
CA ALA A 118 2.55 -13.94 -9.07
C ALA A 118 1.17 -13.34 -8.73
N TYR A 119 0.77 -12.27 -9.41
CA TYR A 119 -0.56 -11.68 -9.26
C TYR A 119 -1.66 -12.57 -9.85
N LYS A 120 -1.45 -13.06 -11.07
CA LYS A 120 -2.43 -13.79 -11.88
C LYS A 120 -2.74 -15.19 -11.33
N ASN A 121 -1.74 -15.92 -10.87
CA ASN A 121 -1.86 -17.34 -10.52
C ASN A 121 -2.55 -17.62 -9.17
N GLY A 122 -3.06 -16.59 -8.48
CA GLY A 122 -4.16 -16.80 -7.53
C GLY A 122 -3.81 -16.88 -6.04
N GLU A 123 -2.80 -16.16 -5.55
CA GLU A 123 -2.66 -15.92 -4.09
C GLU A 123 -3.35 -14.63 -3.61
N LEU A 124 -4.07 -13.92 -4.48
CA LEU A 124 -4.57 -12.57 -4.23
C LEU A 124 -6.09 -12.46 -4.14
N LYS A 125 -6.74 -13.46 -3.56
CA LYS A 125 -8.13 -13.32 -3.11
C LYS A 125 -8.15 -12.56 -1.78
N GLU A 126 -9.01 -11.55 -1.75
CA GLU A 126 -9.40 -10.67 -0.63
C GLU A 126 -8.68 -10.91 0.71
N LEU A 127 -7.88 -9.92 1.12
CA LEU A 127 -7.46 -9.70 2.51
C LEU A 127 -8.41 -8.72 3.19
#